data_AF-A0A0F5LYV1-F1
#
_entry.id   AF-A0A0F5LYV1-F1
#
_cell.length_a   1.000
_cell.length_b   1.000
_cell.length_c   1.000
_cell.angle_alpha   90.00
_cell.angle_beta   90.00
_cell.angle_gamma   90.00
#
_symmetry.space_group_name_H-M   'P 1'
#
loop_
_entity.id
_entity.type
_entity.pdbx_description
1 polymer ?
#
loop_
_entity_poly.entity_id
_entity_poly.type
_entity_poly.pdbx_seq_one_letter_code
_entity_poly.pdbx_strand_id
1 'polypeptide(L)'
;MAEIADFAAGQVDKKERYNNYKYAMLFKISGPKSDISKYYCGNAVFATISSSNIRFYLQLVAESMSLQLRSGKAVSEPISPEDQTKAARAIGLRYLNELEGMTARGAQIVKLLLGFGRLFQILSMNPIGGKPECTQFQLTPTGRDGSNYEAAKSVLNQAVMHLGFVRHPGTKLSTVADTREWDYSLHPIFAPYFNFSHRRKRKMDVRDIDVLAMIDKPKDTIRALLKDRSDLAEQDAPVQLRLFEEYLSG
;
A
#
# COMPACT_ATOMS: atom_id res chain seq x y z
N MET A 1 -16.90 22.32 12.29
CA MET A 1 -17.64 23.57 12.01
C MET A 1 -16.75 24.80 12.14
N ALA A 2 -15.93 24.96 13.20
CA ALA A 2 -14.99 26.09 13.33
C ALA A 2 -13.94 26.19 12.18
N GLU A 3 -13.34 25.07 11.75
CA GLU A 3 -12.28 25.09 10.71
C GLU A 3 -12.73 25.61 9.33
N ILE A 4 -14.01 25.48 8.98
CA ILE A 4 -14.52 25.93 7.67
C ILE A 4 -14.72 27.45 7.67
N ALA A 5 -15.15 28.02 8.80
CA ALA A 5 -15.29 29.45 8.98
C ALA A 5 -13.92 30.15 8.94
N ASP A 6 -12.90 29.57 9.58
CA ASP A 6 -11.54 30.12 9.60
C ASP A 6 -10.85 30.08 8.22
N PHE A 7 -11.14 29.04 7.41
CA PHE A 7 -10.69 28.97 6.01
C PHE A 7 -11.37 30.05 5.15
N ALA A 8 -12.68 30.24 5.31
CA ALA A 8 -13.44 31.29 4.62
C ALA A 8 -12.95 32.70 5.01
N ALA A 9 -12.50 32.88 6.25
CA ALA A 9 -11.89 34.11 6.75
C ALA A 9 -10.45 34.36 6.22
N GLY A 10 -9.87 33.42 5.47
CA GLY A 10 -8.65 33.65 4.71
C GLY A 10 -7.33 33.46 5.46
N GLN A 11 -7.33 32.80 6.63
CA GLN A 11 -6.10 32.51 7.37
C GLN A 11 -5.09 31.69 6.54
N VAL A 12 -3.86 32.20 6.44
CA VAL A 12 -2.79 31.66 5.57
C VAL A 12 -2.45 30.21 5.91
N ASP A 13 -2.25 29.89 7.19
CA ASP A 13 -1.95 28.53 7.67
C ASP A 13 -3.04 27.51 7.29
N LYS A 14 -4.32 27.92 7.37
CA LYS A 14 -5.46 27.07 7.00
C LYS A 14 -5.59 26.89 5.48
N LYS A 15 -5.24 27.91 4.68
CA LYS A 15 -5.17 27.82 3.22
C LYS A 15 -4.05 26.90 2.74
N GLU A 16 -2.86 26.99 3.32
CA GLU A 16 -1.76 26.07 3.03
C GLU A 16 -2.11 24.64 3.42
N ARG A 17 -2.72 24.45 4.60
CA ARG A 17 -3.23 23.16 5.04
C ARG A 17 -4.27 22.59 4.05
N TYR A 18 -5.23 23.38 3.61
CA TYR A 18 -6.19 22.94 2.60
C TYR A 18 -5.50 22.57 1.28
N ASN A 19 -4.60 23.41 0.76
CA ASN A 19 -3.92 23.14 -0.51
C ASN A 19 -3.07 21.87 -0.46
N ASN A 20 -2.39 21.62 0.66
CA ASN A 20 -1.57 20.43 0.85
C ASN A 20 -2.41 19.16 1.05
N TYR A 21 -3.61 19.27 1.63
CA TYR A 21 -4.36 18.11 2.14
C TYR A 21 -5.77 17.93 1.58
N LYS A 22 -6.22 18.79 0.65
CA LYS A 22 -7.55 18.72 0.02
C LYS A 22 -7.87 17.34 -0.53
N TYR A 23 -6.90 16.69 -1.18
CA TYR A 23 -7.08 15.35 -1.75
C TYR A 23 -7.25 14.29 -0.65
N ALA A 24 -6.49 14.37 0.43
CA ALA A 24 -6.62 13.45 1.56
C ALA A 24 -7.92 13.65 2.35
N MET A 25 -8.44 14.89 2.41
CA MET A 25 -9.71 15.20 3.08
C MET A 25 -10.93 14.60 2.36
N LEU A 26 -10.90 14.48 1.03
CA LEU A 26 -11.99 13.83 0.28
C LEU A 26 -12.24 12.38 0.74
N PHE A 27 -11.19 11.70 1.19
CA PHE A 27 -11.29 10.32 1.71
C PHE A 27 -11.86 10.24 3.13
N LYS A 28 -11.99 11.36 3.84
CA LYS A 28 -12.70 11.41 5.13
C LYS A 28 -14.21 11.63 4.95
N ILE A 29 -14.62 12.17 3.81
CA ILE A 29 -16.03 12.42 3.46
C ILE A 29 -16.72 11.12 2.99
N SER A 30 -15.99 10.28 2.26
CA SER A 30 -16.39 8.90 2.00
C SER A 30 -16.20 8.10 3.29
N GLY A 31 -17.26 7.97 4.09
CA GLY A 31 -17.19 7.23 5.35
C GLY A 31 -16.78 5.75 5.15
N PRO A 32 -16.49 5.03 6.25
CA PRO A 32 -16.04 3.63 6.24
C PRO A 32 -17.05 2.63 5.63
N LYS A 33 -18.23 3.09 5.22
CA LYS A 33 -19.29 2.28 4.57
C LYS A 33 -19.31 2.39 3.03
N SER A 34 -18.43 3.20 2.43
CA SER A 34 -18.34 3.27 0.96
C SER A 34 -17.62 2.03 0.42
N ASP A 35 -18.22 1.33 -0.54
CA ASP A 35 -17.57 0.21 -1.24
C ASP A 35 -16.24 0.66 -1.89
N ILE A 36 -16.22 1.88 -2.45
CA ILE A 36 -15.01 2.51 -2.99
C ILE A 36 -14.74 3.81 -2.25
N SER A 37 -13.68 3.83 -1.44
CA SER A 37 -13.18 5.05 -0.82
C SER A 37 -12.11 5.74 -1.65
N LYS A 38 -11.32 5.00 -2.45
CA LYS A 38 -10.27 5.54 -3.33
C LYS A 38 -10.43 4.97 -4.73
N TYR A 39 -10.42 5.86 -5.73
CA TYR A 39 -10.46 5.47 -7.14
C TYR A 39 -9.07 5.16 -7.68
N TYR A 40 -8.98 4.06 -8.42
CA TYR A 40 -7.78 3.62 -9.12
C TYR A 40 -8.14 3.48 -10.60
N CYS A 41 -8.40 4.61 -11.26
CA CYS A 41 -8.94 4.65 -12.62
C CYS A 41 -8.19 5.66 -13.51
N GLY A 42 -8.27 5.44 -14.82
CA GLY A 42 -7.67 6.27 -15.85
C GLY A 42 -6.29 5.76 -16.28
N ASN A 43 -5.94 6.07 -17.53
CA ASN A 43 -4.71 5.60 -18.16
C ASN A 43 -3.45 5.92 -17.34
N ALA A 44 -3.29 7.17 -16.89
CA ALA A 44 -2.13 7.58 -16.09
C ALA A 44 -2.00 6.81 -14.78
N VAL A 45 -3.13 6.46 -14.15
CA VAL A 45 -3.16 5.68 -12.91
C VAL A 45 -2.82 4.22 -13.21
N PHE A 46 -3.39 3.61 -14.24
CA PHE A 46 -3.05 2.25 -14.66
C PHE A 46 -1.56 2.12 -15.05
N ALA A 47 -1.01 3.09 -15.78
CA ALA A 47 0.41 3.13 -16.11
C ALA A 47 1.28 3.19 -14.83
N THR A 48 0.88 4.00 -13.84
CA THR A 48 1.62 4.11 -12.58
C THR A 48 1.53 2.84 -11.74
N ILE A 49 0.32 2.27 -11.59
CA ILE A 49 0.07 1.02 -10.83
C ILE A 49 0.82 -0.16 -11.44
N SER A 50 0.94 -0.18 -12.77
CA SER A 50 1.66 -1.22 -13.49
C SER A 50 3.17 -1.14 -13.30
N SER A 51 3.73 0.00 -12.85
CA SER A 51 5.16 0.17 -12.56
C SER A 51 6.08 -0.34 -13.69
N SER A 52 5.79 0.10 -14.92
CA SER A 52 6.49 -0.31 -16.15
C SER A 52 6.36 -1.80 -16.53
N ASN A 53 5.49 -2.56 -15.89
CA ASN A 53 5.15 -3.91 -16.28
C ASN A 53 3.93 -3.91 -17.23
N ILE A 54 4.18 -4.14 -18.52
CA ILE A 54 3.12 -4.15 -19.55
C ILE A 54 2.06 -5.24 -19.32
N ARG A 55 2.41 -6.37 -18.68
CA ARG A 55 1.45 -7.44 -18.37
C ARG A 55 0.38 -6.94 -17.39
N PHE A 56 0.80 -6.27 -16.33
CA PHE A 56 -0.14 -5.68 -15.37
C PHE A 56 -1.05 -4.65 -16.05
N TYR A 57 -0.49 -3.81 -16.92
CA TYR A 57 -1.27 -2.81 -17.64
C TYR A 57 -2.34 -3.46 -18.53
N LEU A 58 -1.97 -4.45 -19.34
CA LEU A 58 -2.91 -5.16 -20.21
C LEU A 58 -4.00 -5.88 -19.43
N GLN A 59 -3.67 -6.47 -18.29
CA GLN A 59 -4.66 -7.15 -17.46
C GLN A 59 -5.61 -6.18 -16.76
N LEU A 60 -5.13 -5.01 -16.32
CA LEU A 60 -6.00 -3.95 -15.78
C LEU A 60 -7.03 -3.51 -16.82
N VAL A 61 -6.59 -3.28 -18.07
CA VAL A 61 -7.48 -2.91 -19.18
C VAL A 61 -8.45 -4.05 -19.51
N ALA A 62 -7.96 -5.28 -19.67
CA ALA A 62 -8.77 -6.43 -20.01
C ALA A 62 -9.84 -6.74 -18.95
N GLU A 63 -9.48 -6.70 -17.66
CA GLU A 63 -10.45 -6.92 -16.57
C GLU A 63 -11.50 -5.79 -16.51
N SER A 64 -11.08 -4.54 -16.77
CA SER A 64 -12.00 -3.40 -16.83
C SER A 64 -13.02 -3.55 -17.98
N MET A 65 -12.56 -3.97 -19.17
CA MET A 65 -13.45 -4.28 -20.29
C MET A 65 -14.37 -5.46 -19.99
N SER A 66 -13.85 -6.49 -19.31
CA SER A 66 -14.63 -7.67 -18.92
C SER A 66 -15.77 -7.30 -17.96
N LEU A 67 -15.53 -6.43 -16.98
CA LEU A 67 -16.57 -5.90 -16.09
C LEU A 67 -17.63 -5.08 -16.83
N GLN A 68 -17.21 -4.25 -17.81
CA GLN A 68 -18.13 -3.47 -18.64
C GLN A 68 -19.07 -4.39 -19.44
N LEU A 69 -18.51 -5.41 -20.10
CA LEU A 69 -19.29 -6.37 -20.89
C LEU A 69 -20.28 -7.16 -20.03
N ARG A 70 -19.86 -7.58 -18.82
CA ARG A 70 -20.76 -8.22 -17.84
C ARG A 70 -21.91 -7.32 -17.42
N SER A 71 -21.70 -6.01 -17.42
CA SER A 71 -22.71 -5.00 -17.11
C SER A 71 -23.61 -4.64 -18.32
N GLY A 72 -23.45 -5.32 -19.47
CA GLY A 72 -24.28 -5.13 -20.66
C GLY A 72 -23.99 -3.85 -21.46
N LYS A 73 -22.90 -3.13 -21.16
CA LYS A 73 -22.52 -1.90 -21.86
C LYS A 73 -21.73 -2.21 -23.13
N ALA A 74 -21.89 -1.40 -24.17
CA ALA A 74 -21.19 -1.58 -25.44
C ALA A 74 -19.69 -1.27 -25.31
N VAL A 75 -18.85 -1.92 -26.12
CA VAL A 75 -17.38 -1.69 -26.13
C VAL A 75 -17.02 -0.25 -26.51
N SER A 76 -17.87 0.41 -27.28
CA SER A 76 -17.69 1.82 -27.69
C SER A 76 -17.92 2.82 -26.56
N GLU A 77 -18.55 2.39 -25.46
CA GLU A 77 -18.79 3.26 -24.30
C GLU A 77 -17.55 3.34 -23.40
N PRO A 78 -17.27 4.51 -22.79
CA PRO A 78 -16.20 4.63 -21.81
C PRO A 78 -16.41 3.74 -20.58
N ILE A 79 -15.37 3.05 -20.15
CA ILE A 79 -15.40 2.24 -18.93
C ILE A 79 -15.54 3.14 -17.71
N SER A 80 -16.49 2.81 -16.83
CA SER A 80 -16.75 3.61 -15.64
C SER A 80 -15.53 3.63 -14.69
N PRO A 81 -15.27 4.74 -13.97
CA PRO A 81 -14.23 4.78 -12.94
C PRO A 81 -14.37 3.70 -11.87
N GLU A 82 -15.61 3.31 -11.58
CA GLU A 82 -15.99 2.26 -10.65
C GLU A 82 -15.50 0.89 -11.14
N ASP A 83 -15.85 0.51 -12.38
CA ASP A 83 -15.44 -0.76 -12.98
C ASP A 83 -13.92 -0.86 -13.09
N GLN A 84 -13.25 0.23 -13.48
CA GLN A 84 -11.78 0.29 -13.50
C GLN A 84 -11.17 0.05 -12.12
N THR A 85 -11.77 0.62 -11.07
CA THR A 85 -11.30 0.45 -9.69
C THR A 85 -11.55 -0.97 -9.18
N LYS A 86 -12.71 -1.55 -9.49
CA LYS A 86 -13.03 -2.96 -9.15
C LYS A 86 -12.11 -3.93 -9.89
N ALA A 87 -11.82 -3.69 -11.17
CA ALA A 87 -10.82 -4.44 -11.93
C ALA A 87 -9.44 -4.37 -11.26
N ALA A 88 -8.99 -3.17 -10.90
CA ALA A 88 -7.69 -2.98 -10.26
C ALA A 88 -7.59 -3.73 -8.91
N ARG A 89 -8.65 -3.73 -8.10
CA ARG A 89 -8.73 -4.52 -6.86
C ARG A 89 -8.68 -6.02 -7.13
N ALA A 90 -9.45 -6.50 -8.12
CA ALA A 90 -9.48 -7.91 -8.49
C ALA A 90 -8.12 -8.41 -9.01
N ILE A 91 -7.41 -7.59 -9.78
CA ILE A 91 -6.05 -7.90 -10.24
C ILE A 91 -5.07 -7.96 -9.07
N GLY A 92 -5.11 -7.00 -8.14
CA GLY A 92 -4.26 -7.02 -6.95
C GLY A 92 -4.47 -8.28 -6.09
N LEU A 93 -5.72 -8.68 -5.86
CA LEU A 93 -6.06 -9.91 -5.14
C LEU A 93 -5.61 -11.17 -5.89
N ARG A 94 -5.83 -11.24 -7.20
CA ARG A 94 -5.42 -12.38 -8.03
C ARG A 94 -3.92 -12.61 -7.95
N TYR A 95 -3.12 -11.55 -8.08
CA TYR A 95 -1.66 -11.68 -7.94
C TYR A 95 -1.22 -12.05 -6.53
N LEU A 96 -1.92 -11.57 -5.51
CA LEU A 96 -1.63 -11.99 -4.14
C LEU A 96 -1.81 -13.50 -3.97
N ASN A 97 -2.89 -14.06 -4.53
CA ASN A 97 -3.17 -15.50 -4.48
C ASN A 97 -2.19 -16.32 -5.33
N GLU A 98 -1.79 -15.82 -6.51
CA GLU A 98 -0.86 -16.51 -7.39
C GLU A 98 0.56 -16.62 -6.79
N LEU A 99 0.99 -15.63 -5.98
CA LEU A 99 2.32 -15.57 -5.40
C LEU A 99 2.65 -16.75 -4.47
N GLU A 100 1.64 -17.33 -3.82
CA GLU A 100 1.85 -18.46 -2.92
C GLU A 100 2.44 -19.67 -3.64
N GLY A 101 2.03 -19.92 -4.89
CA GLY A 101 2.50 -21.05 -5.71
C GLY A 101 3.73 -20.77 -6.57
N MET A 102 4.23 -19.53 -6.63
CA MET A 102 5.30 -19.13 -7.56
C MET A 102 6.72 -19.47 -7.08
N THR A 103 6.91 -19.75 -5.78
CA THR A 103 8.24 -19.98 -5.21
C THR A 103 8.15 -20.77 -3.91
N ALA A 104 9.24 -21.45 -3.53
CA ALA A 104 9.32 -22.21 -2.29
C ALA A 104 9.07 -21.35 -1.03
N ARG A 105 9.28 -20.02 -1.12
CA ARG A 105 8.95 -19.05 -0.06
C ARG A 105 7.66 -18.27 -0.30
N GLY A 106 6.79 -18.74 -1.19
CA GLY A 106 5.59 -18.01 -1.63
C GLY A 106 4.69 -17.61 -0.46
N ALA A 107 4.44 -18.55 0.46
CA ALA A 107 3.70 -18.29 1.69
C ALA A 107 4.30 -17.16 2.54
N GLN A 108 5.64 -17.12 2.70
CA GLN A 108 6.30 -16.04 3.46
C GLN A 108 6.13 -14.67 2.76
N ILE A 109 6.21 -14.64 1.43
CA ILE A 109 6.01 -13.41 0.65
C ILE A 109 4.57 -12.90 0.77
N VAL A 110 3.58 -13.80 0.68
CA VAL A 110 2.15 -13.46 0.84
C VAL A 110 1.89 -12.90 2.24
N LYS A 111 2.45 -13.55 3.27
CA LYS A 111 2.38 -13.08 4.66
C LYS A 111 2.96 -11.67 4.83
N LEU A 112 4.14 -11.40 4.28
CA LEU A 112 4.73 -10.05 4.27
C LEU A 112 3.83 -9.02 3.56
N LEU A 113 3.30 -9.37 2.38
CA LEU A 113 2.41 -8.52 1.61
C LEU A 113 1.14 -8.17 2.40
N LEU A 114 0.53 -9.15 3.05
CA LEU A 114 -0.65 -8.96 3.89
C LEU A 114 -0.35 -8.05 5.09
N GLY A 115 0.74 -8.31 5.81
CA GLY A 115 1.14 -7.52 6.97
C GLY A 115 1.46 -6.07 6.64
N PHE A 116 2.36 -5.84 5.67
CA PHE A 116 2.70 -4.48 5.24
C PHE A 116 1.57 -3.78 4.49
N GLY A 117 0.78 -4.52 3.71
CA GLY A 117 -0.42 -4.00 3.05
C GLY A 117 -1.44 -3.49 4.07
N ARG A 118 -1.68 -4.25 5.15
CA ARG A 118 -2.52 -3.82 6.27
C ARG A 118 -1.93 -2.62 7.01
N LEU A 119 -0.63 -2.61 7.29
CA LEU A 119 0.05 -1.48 7.92
C LEU A 119 -0.14 -0.18 7.11
N PHE A 120 0.16 -0.22 5.81
CA PHE A 120 0.02 0.95 4.93
C PHE A 120 -1.44 1.36 4.75
N GLN A 121 -2.37 0.41 4.73
CA GLN A 121 -3.79 0.70 4.74
C GLN A 121 -4.20 1.52 5.97
N ILE A 122 -3.87 1.05 7.19
CA ILE A 122 -4.19 1.74 8.45
C ILE A 122 -3.60 3.16 8.44
N LEU A 123 -2.33 3.27 8.04
CA LEU A 123 -1.63 4.56 7.93
C LEU A 123 -2.27 5.49 6.90
N SER A 124 -2.87 4.95 5.84
CA SER A 124 -3.54 5.72 4.79
C SER A 124 -4.93 6.23 5.20
N MET A 125 -5.62 5.51 6.09
CA MET A 125 -6.94 5.89 6.62
C MET A 125 -6.83 6.96 7.71
N ASN A 126 -5.69 6.99 8.40
CA ASN A 126 -5.44 7.88 9.53
C ASN A 126 -4.28 8.87 9.24
N PRO A 127 -4.36 9.72 8.21
CA PRO A 127 -3.33 10.73 7.94
C PRO A 127 -3.41 11.84 9.00
N ILE A 128 -2.50 11.81 9.97
CA ILE A 128 -2.43 12.80 11.06
C ILE A 128 -1.67 14.05 10.62
N GLY A 129 -2.20 15.23 10.98
CA GLY A 129 -1.52 16.52 10.80
C GLY A 129 -1.25 16.88 9.32
N GLY A 130 -1.96 16.23 8.40
CA GLY A 130 -1.75 16.39 6.96
C GLY A 130 -0.50 15.68 6.41
N LYS A 131 0.30 15.00 7.22
CA LYS A 131 1.50 14.34 6.70
C LYS A 131 1.13 13.36 5.56
N PRO A 132 1.84 13.39 4.41
CA PRO A 132 1.56 12.47 3.31
C PRO A 132 1.62 11.02 3.76
N GLU A 133 0.78 10.16 3.17
CA GLU A 133 0.69 8.72 3.49
C GLU A 133 2.09 8.06 3.57
N CYS A 134 2.26 7.09 4.47
CA CYS A 134 3.46 6.27 4.48
C CYS A 134 3.20 5.03 3.61
N THR A 135 3.99 4.85 2.55
CA THR A 135 3.84 3.74 1.61
C THR A 135 5.13 2.97 1.38
N GLN A 136 6.18 3.32 2.14
CA GLN A 136 7.53 2.78 1.98
C GLN A 136 8.20 2.57 3.33
N PHE A 137 9.23 1.75 3.37
CA PHE A 137 10.12 1.66 4.51
C PHE A 137 11.58 1.47 4.11
N GLN A 138 12.47 1.82 5.02
CA GLN A 138 13.91 1.52 4.96
C GLN A 138 14.21 0.45 6.00
N LEU A 139 15.00 -0.56 5.61
CA LEU A 139 15.39 -1.65 6.49
C LEU A 139 16.53 -1.21 7.41
N THR A 140 16.33 -1.25 8.72
CA THR A 140 17.37 -0.93 9.70
C THR A 140 17.89 -2.20 10.38
N PRO A 141 19.22 -2.41 10.43
CA PRO A 141 19.80 -3.58 11.08
C PRO A 141 19.60 -3.51 12.59
N THR A 142 19.36 -4.67 13.21
CA THR A 142 19.44 -4.83 14.67
C THR A 142 20.50 -5.86 15.04
N GLY A 143 21.08 -5.69 16.22
CA GLY A 143 22.18 -6.56 16.67
C GLY A 143 23.51 -6.24 16.00
N ARG A 144 24.56 -6.97 16.42
CA ARG A 144 25.94 -6.77 15.96
C ARG A 144 26.38 -7.82 14.93
N ASP A 145 25.73 -8.98 14.89
CA ASP A 145 26.09 -10.13 14.06
C ASP A 145 25.50 -10.05 12.64
N GLY A 146 24.45 -9.24 12.44
CA GLY A 146 23.82 -9.00 11.13
C GLY A 146 23.01 -10.18 10.58
N SER A 147 22.82 -11.25 11.35
CA SER A 147 22.13 -12.47 10.91
C SER A 147 20.66 -12.19 10.54
N ASN A 148 19.95 -11.43 11.38
CA ASN A 148 18.57 -11.00 11.12
C ASN A 148 18.48 -10.10 9.88
N TYR A 149 19.46 -9.21 9.70
CA TYR A 149 19.49 -8.29 8.58
C TYR A 149 19.63 -9.04 7.24
N GLU A 150 20.52 -10.02 7.18
CA GLU A 150 20.68 -10.88 5.99
C GLU A 150 19.45 -11.75 5.74
N ALA A 151 18.82 -12.30 6.80
CA ALA A 151 17.58 -13.05 6.67
C ALA A 151 16.44 -12.16 6.13
N ALA A 152 16.23 -10.97 6.69
CA ALA A 152 15.23 -10.01 6.24
C ALA A 152 15.48 -9.56 4.79
N LYS A 153 16.74 -9.24 4.44
CA LYS A 153 17.15 -8.93 3.06
C LYS A 153 16.86 -10.09 2.12
N SER A 154 17.15 -11.32 2.52
CA SER A 154 16.91 -12.51 1.70
C SER A 154 15.45 -12.63 1.32
N VAL A 155 14.53 -12.48 2.29
CA VAL A 155 13.09 -12.56 2.02
C VAL A 155 12.61 -11.35 1.19
N LEU A 156 13.07 -10.13 1.48
CA LEU A 156 12.71 -8.95 0.70
C LEU A 156 13.21 -9.03 -0.75
N ASN A 157 14.42 -9.55 -0.98
CA ASN A 157 14.94 -9.75 -2.33
C ASN A 157 14.08 -10.74 -3.12
N GLN A 158 13.67 -11.85 -2.50
CA GLN A 158 12.74 -12.81 -3.11
C GLN A 158 11.39 -12.13 -3.43
N ALA A 159 10.84 -11.36 -2.49
CA ALA A 159 9.61 -10.62 -2.71
C ALA A 159 9.73 -9.60 -3.86
N VAL A 160 10.89 -8.96 -4.04
CA VAL A 160 11.17 -8.08 -5.18
C VAL A 160 11.29 -8.86 -6.50
N MET A 161 11.99 -10.01 -6.51
CA MET A 161 12.13 -10.86 -7.69
C MET A 161 10.78 -11.34 -8.23
N HIS A 162 9.83 -11.61 -7.33
CA HIS A 162 8.48 -12.04 -7.67
C HIS A 162 7.48 -10.87 -7.79
N LEU A 163 7.93 -9.62 -7.82
CA LEU A 163 7.08 -8.43 -7.95
C LEU A 163 6.04 -8.26 -6.83
N GLY A 164 6.26 -8.87 -5.67
CA GLY A 164 5.54 -8.56 -4.42
C GLY A 164 5.93 -7.17 -3.91
N PHE A 165 7.22 -6.86 -3.97
CA PHE A 165 7.78 -5.58 -3.56
C PHE A 165 8.52 -4.90 -4.71
N VAL A 166 8.74 -3.59 -4.57
CA VAL A 166 9.67 -2.81 -5.38
C VAL A 166 10.71 -2.19 -4.46
N ARG A 167 11.91 -1.94 -5.00
CA ARG A 167 12.99 -1.27 -4.29
C ARG A 167 13.47 -0.04 -5.05
N HIS A 168 13.82 1.01 -4.32
CA HIS A 168 14.37 2.25 -4.85
C HIS A 168 15.67 2.59 -4.13
N PRO A 169 16.64 3.22 -4.80
CA PRO A 169 17.83 3.72 -4.12
C PRO A 169 17.43 4.66 -2.99
N GLY A 170 17.96 4.41 -1.79
CA GLY A 170 17.72 5.26 -0.62
C GLY A 170 18.23 6.68 -0.84
N THR A 171 17.56 7.64 -0.20
CA THR A 171 17.87 9.07 -0.32
C THR A 171 19.01 9.54 0.59
N LYS A 172 19.46 8.72 1.53
CA LYS A 172 20.66 9.02 2.34
C LYS A 172 21.88 8.66 1.50
N LEU A 173 22.73 9.65 1.23
CA LEU A 173 24.08 9.42 0.70
C LEU A 173 24.86 8.68 1.79
N SER A 174 24.89 7.36 1.73
CA SER A 174 25.92 6.60 2.41
C SER A 174 27.21 6.73 1.60
N THR A 175 28.33 6.85 2.32
CA THR A 175 29.68 7.10 1.84
C THR A 175 30.07 6.21 0.64
N VAL A 176 31.09 6.60 -0.13
CA VAL A 176 31.57 5.87 -1.35
C VAL A 176 31.90 4.38 -1.11
N ALA A 177 32.12 3.99 0.15
CA ALA A 177 32.39 2.61 0.57
C ALA A 177 31.15 1.80 1.01
N ASP A 178 29.98 2.44 1.19
CA ASP A 178 28.77 1.77 1.65
C ASP A 178 27.91 1.30 0.47
N THR A 179 27.43 0.06 0.56
CA THR A 179 26.42 -0.45 -0.38
C THR A 179 25.15 0.39 -0.22
N ARG A 180 24.68 1.04 -1.30
CA ARG A 180 23.45 1.86 -1.29
C ARG A 180 22.31 1.09 -0.61
N GLU A 181 21.78 1.65 0.48
CA GLU A 181 20.62 1.09 1.16
C GLU A 181 19.36 1.27 0.29
N TRP A 182 18.49 0.27 0.31
CA TRP A 182 17.26 0.24 -0.48
C TRP A 182 16.06 0.69 0.36
N ASP A 183 15.23 1.53 -0.23
CA ASP A 183 13.86 1.79 0.26
C ASP A 183 12.93 0.77 -0.41
N TYR A 184 12.08 0.11 0.39
CA TYR A 184 11.14 -0.91 -0.06
C TYR A 184 9.70 -0.41 0.02
N SER A 185 8.87 -0.87 -0.91
CA SER A 185 7.41 -0.72 -0.84
C SER A 185 6.74 -1.91 -1.50
N LEU A 186 5.46 -2.15 -1.21
CA LEU A 186 4.65 -3.08 -1.99
C LEU A 186 4.67 -2.66 -3.46
N HIS A 187 4.61 -3.63 -4.37
CA HIS A 187 4.41 -3.32 -5.77
C HIS A 187 3.08 -2.55 -5.94
N PRO A 188 3.03 -1.44 -6.70
CA PRO A 188 1.83 -0.60 -6.77
C PRO A 188 0.55 -1.31 -7.24
N ILE A 189 0.67 -2.47 -7.89
CA ILE A 189 -0.44 -3.37 -8.27
C ILE A 189 -1.30 -3.82 -7.08
N PHE A 190 -0.73 -3.87 -5.87
CA PHE A 190 -1.46 -4.25 -4.65
C PHE A 190 -2.14 -3.05 -3.97
N ALA A 191 -1.79 -1.82 -4.33
CA ALA A 191 -2.34 -0.61 -3.72
C ALA A 191 -3.88 -0.52 -3.83
N PRO A 192 -4.53 -0.87 -4.96
CA PRO A 192 -5.99 -0.92 -5.06
C PRO A 192 -6.61 -1.90 -4.06
N TYR A 193 -6.02 -3.10 -3.93
CA TYR A 193 -6.53 -4.16 -3.05
C TYR A 193 -6.43 -3.76 -1.57
N PHE A 194 -5.30 -3.18 -1.14
CA PHE A 194 -5.14 -2.71 0.24
C PHE A 194 -5.66 -1.29 0.48
N ASN A 195 -6.08 -0.56 -0.55
CA ASN A 195 -6.69 0.76 -0.46
C ASN A 195 -5.75 1.88 0.09
N PHE A 196 -4.45 1.82 -0.25
CA PHE A 196 -3.47 2.89 0.00
C PHE A 196 -3.00 3.55 -1.31
N SER A 197 -2.31 4.70 -1.27
CA SER A 197 -1.85 5.36 -2.50
C SER A 197 -0.84 4.51 -3.28
N HIS A 198 -1.09 4.31 -4.57
CA HIS A 198 -0.13 3.70 -5.51
C HIS A 198 1.11 4.57 -5.76
N ARG A 199 1.11 5.82 -5.27
CA ARG A 199 2.24 6.74 -5.44
C ARG A 199 3.24 6.54 -4.34
N ARG A 200 4.51 6.76 -4.67
CA ARG A 200 5.59 6.91 -3.68
C ARG A 200 5.31 8.13 -2.80
N LYS A 201 5.33 7.91 -1.49
CA LYS A 201 5.08 8.95 -0.48
C LYS A 201 6.15 8.87 0.62
N ARG A 202 5.78 9.03 1.89
CA ARG A 202 6.76 8.98 2.99
C ARG A 202 7.24 7.55 3.19
N LYS A 203 8.44 7.46 3.74
CA LYS A 203 9.01 6.22 4.26
C LYS A 203 9.11 6.26 5.79
N MET A 204 9.13 5.07 6.39
CA MET A 204 9.40 4.84 7.81
C MET A 204 10.59 3.90 7.98
N ASP A 205 11.20 3.89 9.16
CA ASP A 205 12.22 2.90 9.50
C ASP A 205 11.53 1.64 10.02
N VAL A 206 11.95 0.48 9.52
CA VAL A 206 11.47 -0.83 9.96
C VAL A 206 12.70 -1.69 10.24
N ARG A 207 12.76 -2.27 11.45
CA ARG A 207 13.89 -3.11 11.84
C ARG A 207 13.82 -4.45 11.13
N ASP A 208 14.97 -5.06 10.88
CA ASP A 208 15.07 -6.43 10.36
C ASP A 208 14.25 -7.46 11.15
N ILE A 209 14.27 -7.40 12.48
CA ILE A 209 13.45 -8.25 13.34
C ILE A 209 11.96 -8.00 13.15
N ASP A 210 11.54 -6.77 12.85
CA ASP A 210 10.13 -6.46 12.61
C ASP A 210 9.70 -6.98 11.23
N VAL A 211 10.59 -6.99 10.23
CA VAL A 211 10.31 -7.64 8.94
C VAL A 211 10.07 -9.13 9.11
N LEU A 212 10.94 -9.81 9.87
CA LEU A 212 10.78 -11.24 10.14
C LEU A 212 9.54 -11.51 10.99
N ALA A 213 9.33 -10.73 12.05
CA ALA A 213 8.15 -10.86 12.91
C ALA A 213 6.84 -10.56 12.18
N MET A 214 6.85 -9.76 11.12
CA MET A 214 5.67 -9.53 10.29
C MET A 214 5.13 -10.82 9.64
N ILE A 215 5.97 -11.85 9.46
CA ILE A 215 5.57 -13.15 8.89
C ILE A 215 4.82 -14.01 9.91
N ASP A 216 5.28 -13.99 11.16
CA ASP A 216 4.83 -14.93 12.20
C ASP A 216 3.87 -14.31 13.22
N LYS A 217 3.98 -13.01 13.46
CA LYS A 217 3.22 -12.22 14.44
C LYS A 217 2.78 -10.88 13.85
N PRO A 218 2.00 -10.88 12.76
CA PRO A 218 1.65 -9.64 12.05
C PRO A 218 0.87 -8.67 12.94
N LYS A 219 -0.08 -9.13 13.78
CA LYS A 219 -0.87 -8.22 14.63
C LYS A 219 0.00 -7.42 15.59
N ASP A 220 0.85 -8.12 16.34
CA ASP A 220 1.74 -7.50 17.32
C ASP A 220 2.80 -6.62 16.66
N THR A 221 3.33 -7.05 15.51
CA THR A 221 4.31 -6.28 14.75
C THR A 221 3.70 -4.99 14.21
N ILE A 222 2.49 -5.04 13.64
CA ILE A 222 1.77 -3.84 13.19
C ILE A 222 1.54 -2.89 14.36
N ARG A 223 1.09 -3.40 15.51
CA ARG A 223 0.88 -2.60 16.72
C ARG A 223 2.17 -1.89 17.15
N ALA A 224 3.29 -2.61 17.18
CA ALA A 224 4.60 -2.05 17.53
C ALA A 224 5.07 -0.98 16.55
N LEU A 225 4.89 -1.20 15.24
CA LEU A 225 5.27 -0.25 14.19
C LEU A 225 4.40 1.03 14.17
N LEU A 226 3.17 0.96 14.68
CA LEU A 226 2.29 2.12 14.83
C LEU A 226 2.67 3.03 16.02
N LYS A 227 3.47 2.52 16.98
CA LYS A 227 3.98 3.24 18.17
C LYS A 227 2.84 3.86 18.98
N ASP A 228 2.82 5.19 19.09
CA ASP A 228 1.81 5.98 19.82
C ASP A 228 0.38 5.84 19.26
N ARG A 229 0.22 5.10 18.15
CA ARG A 229 -1.04 4.86 17.44
C ARG A 229 -1.40 3.37 17.40
N SER A 230 -0.94 2.63 18.39
CA SER A 230 -1.16 1.19 18.53
C SER A 230 -2.65 0.83 18.62
N ASP A 231 -3.49 1.75 19.10
CA ASP A 231 -4.95 1.66 19.10
C ASP A 231 -5.54 1.48 17.69
N LEU A 232 -4.91 2.06 16.66
CA LEU A 232 -5.37 1.92 15.27
C LEU A 232 -5.22 0.48 14.74
N ALA A 233 -4.42 -0.37 15.39
CA ALA A 233 -4.28 -1.77 15.02
C ALA A 233 -5.58 -2.57 15.27
N GLU A 234 -6.42 -2.12 16.21
CA GLU A 234 -7.69 -2.78 16.55
C GLU A 234 -8.86 -2.32 15.68
N GLN A 235 -8.64 -1.41 14.72
CA GLN A 235 -9.68 -1.08 13.74
C GLN A 235 -10.02 -2.33 12.91
N ASP A 236 -11.28 -2.49 12.53
CA ASP A 236 -11.68 -3.60 11.68
C ASP A 236 -10.92 -3.58 10.34
N ALA A 237 -10.60 -4.76 9.82
CA ALA A 237 -10.10 -4.88 8.46
C ALA A 237 -11.23 -4.56 7.48
N PRO A 238 -10.97 -3.85 6.37
CA PRO A 238 -11.98 -3.67 5.33
C PRO A 238 -12.50 -5.00 4.82
N VAL A 239 -13.76 -5.02 4.39
CA VAL A 239 -14.47 -6.23 3.92
C VAL A 239 -13.63 -7.06 2.94
N GLN A 240 -12.88 -6.42 2.05
CA GLN A 240 -12.03 -7.09 1.06
C GLN A 240 -10.82 -7.86 1.64
N LEU A 241 -10.42 -7.59 2.89
CA LEU A 241 -9.35 -8.31 3.61
C LEU A 241 -9.90 -9.45 4.48
N ARG A 242 -11.22 -9.64 4.56
CA ARG A 242 -11.86 -10.70 5.38
C ARG A 242 -11.32 -12.10 5.11
N LEU A 243 -10.97 -12.38 3.86
CA LEU A 243 -10.36 -13.65 3.45
C LEU A 243 -9.06 -13.97 4.18
N PHE A 244 -8.42 -12.95 4.79
CA PHE A 244 -7.13 -13.05 5.47
C PHE A 244 -7.21 -12.63 6.94
N GLU A 245 -8.41 -12.56 7.53
CA GLU A 245 -8.58 -12.17 8.94
C GLU A 245 -7.86 -13.10 9.89
N GLU A 246 -7.90 -14.42 9.66
CA GLU A 246 -7.21 -15.40 10.50
C GLU A 246 -5.71 -15.08 10.58
N TYR A 247 -5.08 -14.83 9.45
CA TYR A 247 -3.67 -14.42 9.40
C TYR A 247 -3.42 -13.08 10.09
N LEU A 248 -4.26 -12.07 9.84
CA LEU A 248 -4.09 -10.73 10.42
C LEU A 248 -4.42 -10.69 11.93
N SER A 249 -5.09 -11.72 12.45
CA SER A 249 -5.42 -11.86 13.87
C SER A 249 -4.39 -12.62 14.69
N GLY A 250 -3.51 -13.39 14.03
CA GLY A 250 -2.36 -14.09 14.62
C GLY A 250 -1.20 -13.17 14.97
#